data_AF-A0A2L2Z7H0-F1
#
_entry.id   AF-A0A2L2Z7H0-F1
#
_cell.length_a   1.000
_cell.length_b   1.000
_cell.length_c   1.000
_cell.angle_alpha   90.00
_cell.angle_beta   90.00
_cell.angle_gamma   90.00
#
_symmetry.space_group_name_H-M   'P 1'
#
loop_
_entity.id
_entity.type
_entity.pdbx_description
1 polymer ?
#
loop_
_entity_poly.entity_id
_entity_poly.type
_entity_poly.pdbx_seq_one_letter_code
_entity_poly.pdbx_strand_id
1 'polypeptide(L)' 'ETIGDKCEARVSDLIEGMEYNFRVRAVNKAGPSEPSDPSSPVTAKPRFLAPHISGLKDMTVRVGQTVRFDAKLTGEPPP' A
#
# COMPACT_ATOMS: atom_id res chain seq x y z
N GLU A 1 8.76 12.74 14.14
CA GLU A 1 9.19 12.02 15.35
C GLU A 1 7.97 11.80 16.22
N THR A 2 7.77 10.60 16.76
CA THR A 2 6.69 10.32 17.71
C THR A 2 7.26 10.38 19.12
N ILE A 3 6.65 11.21 19.98
CA ILE A 3 7.08 11.41 21.36
C ILE A 3 6.08 10.70 22.27
N GLY A 4 6.53 9.68 23.01
CA GLY A 4 5.74 8.96 24.02
C GLY A 4 6.10 7.47 24.14
N ASP A 5 5.53 6.79 25.14
CA ASP A 5 5.73 5.34 25.40
C ASP A 5 5.04 4.42 24.38
N LYS A 6 4.61 4.94 23.23
CA LYS A 6 3.96 4.16 22.17
C LYS A 6 4.96 3.78 21.09
N CYS A 7 5.06 2.47 20.83
CA CYS A 7 5.84 1.90 19.73
C CYS A 7 5.13 1.99 18.36
N GLU A 8 4.24 2.97 18.16
CA GLU A 8 3.49 3.17 16.91
C GLU A 8 3.78 4.57 16.35
N ALA A 9 4.10 4.65 15.06
CA ALA A 9 4.32 5.89 14.36
C ALA A 9 3.58 5.91 13.02
N ARG A 10 2.90 7.03 12.73
CA ARG A 10 2.30 7.31 11.44
C ARG A 10 3.16 8.33 10.71
N VAL A 11 3.69 7.93 9.56
CA VAL A 11 4.45 8.81 8.66
C VAL A 11 3.52 9.24 7.52
N SER A 12 3.28 10.54 7.38
CA SER A 12 2.55 11.12 6.26
C SER A 12 3.50 11.48 5.11
N ASP A 13 2.93 11.81 3.95
CA ASP A 13 3.66 12.41 2.82
C ASP A 13 4.70 11.50 2.15
N LEU A 14 4.50 10.18 2.23
CA LEU A 14 5.23 9.22 1.41
C LEU A 14 4.76 9.29 -0.05
N ILE A 15 5.69 9.19 -0.98
CA ILE A 15 5.41 9.18 -2.41
C ILE A 15 4.98 7.77 -2.82
N GLU A 16 3.80 7.64 -3.41
CA GLU A 16 3.28 6.35 -3.88
C GLU A 16 4.23 5.69 -4.89
N GLY A 17 4.45 4.38 -4.73
CA GLY A 17 5.36 3.60 -5.56
C GLY A 17 6.83 3.68 -5.15
N MET A 18 7.19 4.53 -4.19
CA MET A 18 8.56 4.59 -3.65
C MET A 18 8.76 3.59 -2.52
N GLU A 19 9.98 3.07 -2.44
CA GLU A 19 10.41 2.14 -1.39
C GLU A 19 11.09 2.91 -0.25
N TYR A 20 10.66 2.63 0.99
CA TYR A 20 11.15 3.29 2.18
C TYR A 20 11.68 2.27 3.20
N ASN A 21 12.78 2.64 3.86
CA ASN A 21 13.30 1.94 5.03
C ASN A 21 13.17 2.85 6.25
N PHE A 22 12.67 2.33 7.36
CA PHE A 22 12.48 3.09 8.59
C PHE A 22 13.56 2.72 9.62
N ARG A 23 14.03 3.71 10.39
CA ARG A 23 14.94 3.53 11.52
C ARG A 23 14.33 4.15 12.77
N VAL A 24 14.58 3.53 13.91
CA VAL A 24 14.07 3.97 15.21
C VAL A 24 15.23 4.46 16.08
N ARG A 25 15.02 5.55 16.82
CA ARG A 25 15.98 6.05 17.83
C ARG A 25 15.25 6.14 19.16
N ALA A 26 15.87 5.62 20.21
CA ALA A 26 15.36 5.82 21.57
C ALA A 26 15.83 7.19 22.08
N VAL A 27 14.97 7.95 22.75
CA VAL A 27 15.33 9.25 23.33
C VAL A 27 15.10 9.21 24.83
N ASN A 28 16.13 9.48 25.62
CA ASN A 28 16.05 9.61 27.08
C ASN A 28 16.58 10.99 27.53
N LYS A 29 16.66 11.24 28.86
CA LYS A 29 17.16 12.52 29.41
C LYS A 29 18.60 12.88 28.98
N ALA A 30 19.41 11.89 28.59
CA ALA A 30 20.77 12.09 28.10
C ALA A 30 20.84 12.35 26.59
N GLY A 31 19.73 12.21 25.87
CA GLY A 31 19.63 12.45 24.44
C GLY A 31 19.19 11.23 23.63
N PRO A 32 19.28 11.31 22.29
CA PRO A 32 18.92 10.22 21.40
C PRO A 32 20.03 9.15 21.31
N SER A 33 19.64 7.89 21.20
CA SER A 33 20.53 6.76 20.90
C SER A 33 21.01 6.77 19.46
N GLU A 34 21.96 5.87 19.18
CA GLU A 34 22.25 5.44 17.81
C GLU A 34 20.97 4.91 17.13
N PRO A 35 20.78 5.15 15.82
CA PRO A 35 19.69 4.59 15.06
C PRO A 35 19.71 3.05 15.07
N SER A 36 18.53 2.44 15.06
CA SER A 36 18.38 1.02 14.81
C SER A 36 18.85 0.63 13.42
N ASP A 37 19.04 -0.67 13.21
CA ASP A 37 19.10 -1.24 11.87
C ASP A 37 17.86 -0.83 11.05
N PRO A 38 18.02 -0.61 9.74
CA PRO A 38 16.90 -0.30 8.87
C PRO A 38 15.88 -1.44 8.87
N SER A 39 14.60 -1.09 8.85
CA SER A 39 13.52 -2.05 8.61
C SER A 39 13.68 -2.72 7.24
N SER A 40 12.92 -3.80 7.03
CA SER A 40 12.68 -4.28 5.67
C SER A 40 12.08 -3.16 4.80
N PRO A 41 12.38 -3.14 3.50
CA PRO A 41 11.83 -2.17 2.57
C PRO A 41 10.31 -2.28 2.50
N VAL A 42 9.65 -1.13 2.56
CA VAL A 42 8.20 -1.01 2.41
C VAL A 42 7.89 -0.07 1.26
N THR A 43 7.21 -0.59 0.25
CA THR A 43 6.66 0.24 -0.83
C THR A 43 5.48 1.04 -0.30
N ALA A 44 5.54 2.37 -0.44
CA ALA A 44 4.41 3.23 -0.14
C ALA A 44 3.29 2.95 -1.15
N LYS A 45 2.23 2.29 -0.68
CA LYS A 45 1.02 2.03 -1.44
C LYS A 45 -0.21 2.41 -0.61
N PRO A 46 -1.30 2.83 -1.25
CA PRO A 46 -2.55 3.07 -0.55
C PRO A 46 -2.99 1.83 0.22
N ARG A 47 -3.33 2.00 1.50
CA ARG A 47 -3.81 0.91 2.38
C ARG A 47 -5.11 0.27 1.87
N PHE A 48 -5.88 1.03 1.11
CA PHE A 48 -7.15 0.60 0.53
C PHE A 48 -7.15 0.95 -0.96
N LEU A 49 -7.04 -0.06 -1.81
CA LEU A 49 -7.23 0.08 -3.25
C LEU A 49 -8.69 -0.25 -3.55
N ALA A 50 -9.43 0.74 -4.04
CA ALA A 50 -10.81 0.54 -4.47
C ALA A 50 -10.86 -0.59 -5.53
N PRO A 51 -11.87 -1.47 -5.47
CA PRO A 51 -12.02 -2.53 -6.45
C PRO A 51 -12.15 -1.92 -7.85
N HIS A 52 -11.22 -2.29 -8.72
CA HIS A 52 -11.17 -1.88 -10.11
C HIS A 52 -11.45 -3.09 -11.00
N ILE A 53 -12.39 -2.92 -11.94
CA ILE A 53 -12.78 -3.94 -12.92
C ILE A 53 -12.16 -3.54 -14.25
N SER A 54 -11.36 -4.44 -14.82
CA SER A 54 -10.74 -4.28 -16.14
C SER A 54 -11.04 -5.51 -17.01
N GLY A 55 -10.85 -5.41 -18.34
CA GLY A 55 -11.06 -6.53 -19.26
C GLY A 55 -12.43 -6.60 -19.93
N LEU A 56 -13.38 -5.74 -19.52
CA LEU A 56 -14.63 -5.55 -20.24
C LEU A 56 -14.41 -4.69 -21.47
N LYS A 57 -14.87 -5.17 -22.63
CA LYS A 57 -14.86 -4.43 -23.90
C LYS A 57 -16.23 -4.54 -24.54
N ASP A 58 -16.63 -3.48 -25.22
CA ASP A 58 -17.86 -3.49 -26.02
C ASP A 58 -17.72 -4.48 -27.17
N MET A 59 -18.71 -5.36 -27.32
CA MET A 59 -18.69 -6.39 -28.35
C MET A 59 -20.06 -6.54 -29.00
N THR A 60 -20.10 -6.41 -30.33
CA THR A 60 -21.30 -6.60 -31.14
C THR A 60 -21.33 -8.03 -31.68
N VAL A 61 -22.37 -8.78 -31.34
CA VAL A 61 -22.43 -10.23 -31.59
C VAL A 61 -23.71 -10.59 -32.31
N ARG A 62 -23.67 -11.57 -33.19
CA ARG A 62 -24.86 -12.04 -33.91
C ARG A 62 -25.78 -12.80 -32.95
N VAL A 63 -27.08 -12.65 -33.15
CA VAL A 63 -28.11 -13.35 -32.36
C VAL A 63 -27.88 -14.86 -32.42
N GLY A 64 -27.81 -15.52 -31.26
CA GLY A 64 -27.56 -16.95 -31.12
C GLY A 64 -26.11 -17.34 -30.80
N GLN A 65 -25.18 -16.37 -30.73
CA GLN A 65 -23.79 -16.65 -30.38
C GLN A 65 -23.54 -16.48 -28.87
N THR A 66 -22.99 -17.49 -28.21
CA THR A 66 -22.61 -17.41 -26.79
C THR A 66 -21.38 -16.53 -26.61
N VAL A 67 -21.47 -15.57 -25.69
CA VAL A 67 -20.39 -14.63 -25.36
C VAL A 67 -19.82 -14.95 -23.99
N ARG A 68 -18.49 -14.90 -23.86
CA ARG A 68 -17.80 -14.90 -22.57
C ARG A 68 -17.16 -13.55 -22.33
N PHE A 69 -17.41 -12.99 -21.16
CA PHE A 69 -16.76 -11.78 -20.68
C PHE A 69 -15.79 -12.18 -19.58
N ASP A 70 -14.51 -11.88 -19.78
CA ASP A 70 -13.48 -12.06 -18.77
C ASP A 70 -13.17 -10.71 -18.13
N ALA A 71 -13.58 -10.55 -16.87
CA ALA A 71 -13.30 -9.36 -16.08
C ALA A 71 -12.21 -9.66 -15.04
N LYS A 72 -11.16 -8.86 -15.03
CA LYS A 72 -10.13 -8.85 -13.98
C LYS A 72 -10.52 -7.87 -12.90
N LEU A 73 -10.70 -8.38 -11.68
CA LEU A 73 -10.93 -7.60 -10.46
C LEU A 73 -9.60 -7.38 -9.74
N THR A 74 -9.27 -6.14 -9.42
CA THR A 74 -8.11 -5.78 -8.59
C THR A 74 -8.57 -4.89 -7.43
N GLY A 75 -8.22 -5.20 -6.19
CA GLY A 75 -8.53 -4.40 -5.02
C GLY A 75 -7.78 -4.92 -3.79
N GLU A 76 -7.49 -4.03 -2.84
CA GLU A 76 -6.91 -4.39 -1.54
C GLU A 76 -7.76 -3.75 -0.42
N PRO A 77 -8.34 -4.53 0.51
CA PRO A 77 -8.29 -5.99 0.60
C PRO A 77 -9.08 -6.67 -0.55
N PRO A 78 -8.75 -7.94 -0.89
CA PRO A 78 -9.52 -8.68 -1.88
C PRO A 78 -11.01 -8.71 -1.49
N PRO A 79 -11.93 -8.51 -2.46
CA PRO A 79 -13.37 -8.52 -2.21
C PRO A 79 -13.89 -9.90 -1.77
#